data_AF-A0A345H4C2-F1
#
_entry.id   AF-A0A345H4C2-F1
#
_cell.length_a   1.000
_cell.length_b   1.000
_cell.length_c   1.000
_cell.angle_alpha   90.00
_cell.angle_beta   90.00
_cell.angle_gamma   90.00
#
_symmetry.space_group_name_H-M   'P 1'
#
loop_
_entity.id
_entity.type
_entity.pdbx_description
1 polymer ?
#
loop_
_entity_poly.entity_id
_entity_poly.type
_entity_poly.pdbx_seq_one_letter_code
_entity_poly.pdbx_strand_id
1 'polypeptide(L)'
;MKGLTYFKNTLLTGLVIALTVSCERDISDDATLATFPNTPDIFTDAPVGLTDQFFESFDPAVGANATGFGTDDNESYEGTTSIRIDVPAPSDPDGGFIGGIFRDRGAGRDLSGYDALTFWAKGTLTGSVRFGFGSDFETDIYPVATVIQLTTGWKKYIIPIPDPSRLTQERGLFLFSAGSFDVLSNDDFSNVTTLDDNLGYTFWIDELRYENLGTISPAAPFILNGEDIEVDNFTGFSATIGGLGATFNLPNGQNISVEASSAYFDFSSSDTSVATVTSSGDVALIGAGTATITGSIGDAQADGSLILNSTGSFVNAPIPTQAAADVISIYSESYPSVSGFNPGVFAGSNTENISVQTFEGNSHVNYEGIDFIGIGWDGTVNVTGETMVHLDVQLTSAAGSALVMELIDFGPDDTDNGFGDGSAGGFNLSSQLMPGQWVGIDIPLSSFTLPTGGGGSGNPNLGNIGYIVFVSNNGASFLVDNIYFY
;
A
#
# COMPACT_ATOMS: atom_id res chain seq x y z
N MET A 1 -52.33 -57.30 45.71
CA MET A 1 -50.96 -57.11 45.16
C MET A 1 -50.90 -57.32 43.63
N LYS A 2 -51.93 -56.92 42.87
CA LYS A 2 -51.92 -56.93 41.39
C LYS A 2 -52.20 -55.53 40.80
N GLY A 3 -53.11 -54.74 41.40
CA GLY A 3 -53.46 -53.40 40.90
C GLY A 3 -52.34 -52.34 40.95
N LEU A 4 -51.43 -52.41 41.91
CA LEU A 4 -50.34 -51.43 42.06
C LEU A 4 -49.21 -51.61 41.02
N THR A 5 -49.01 -52.83 40.53
CA THR A 5 -48.00 -53.15 39.51
C THR A 5 -48.44 -52.71 38.12
N TYR A 6 -49.74 -52.83 37.81
CA TYR A 6 -50.30 -52.30 36.55
C TYR A 6 -50.20 -50.78 36.50
N PHE A 7 -50.48 -50.07 37.59
CA PHE A 7 -50.41 -48.60 37.61
C PHE A 7 -48.98 -48.07 37.37
N LYS A 8 -47.95 -48.70 37.95
CA LYS A 8 -46.54 -48.36 37.70
C LYS A 8 -46.12 -48.62 36.26
N ASN A 9 -46.53 -49.75 35.68
CA ASN A 9 -46.19 -50.06 34.30
C ASN A 9 -46.95 -49.18 33.30
N THR A 10 -48.21 -48.84 33.55
CA THR A 10 -48.96 -47.90 32.70
C THR A 10 -48.40 -46.48 32.75
N LEU A 11 -47.93 -46.02 33.93
CA LEU A 11 -47.29 -44.71 34.08
C LEU A 11 -45.93 -44.66 33.37
N LEU A 12 -45.12 -45.73 33.47
CA LEU A 12 -43.81 -45.81 32.82
C LEU A 12 -43.94 -45.93 31.30
N THR A 13 -44.92 -46.70 30.80
CA THR A 13 -45.22 -46.79 29.36
C THR A 13 -45.81 -45.47 28.84
N GLY A 14 -46.64 -44.78 29.62
CA GLY A 14 -47.16 -43.44 29.26
C GLY A 14 -46.05 -42.38 29.18
N LEU A 15 -45.07 -42.43 30.08
CA LEU A 15 -43.92 -41.50 30.08
C LEU A 15 -42.96 -41.79 28.92
N VAL A 16 -42.75 -43.06 28.55
CA VAL A 16 -41.95 -43.43 27.38
C VAL A 16 -42.64 -43.02 26.07
N ILE A 17 -43.96 -43.15 25.98
CA ILE A 17 -44.74 -42.66 24.82
C ILE A 17 -44.71 -41.11 24.76
N ALA A 18 -44.78 -40.43 25.90
CA ALA A 18 -44.68 -38.95 25.93
C ALA A 18 -43.28 -38.43 25.54
N LEU A 19 -42.22 -39.21 25.75
CA LEU A 19 -40.85 -38.86 25.34
C LEU A 19 -40.56 -39.17 23.87
N THR A 20 -41.28 -40.10 23.24
CA THR A 20 -41.16 -40.40 21.80
C THR A 20 -42.14 -39.63 20.92
N VAL A 21 -43.15 -38.99 21.52
CA VAL A 21 -44.07 -38.04 20.86
C VAL A 21 -43.67 -36.60 21.25
N SER A 22 -42.38 -36.36 21.44
CA SER A 22 -41.83 -35.03 21.21
C SER A 22 -42.08 -34.74 19.73
N CYS A 23 -42.91 -33.75 19.42
CA CYS A 23 -43.03 -33.25 18.07
C CYS A 23 -41.64 -32.79 17.62
N GLU A 24 -40.89 -33.63 16.93
CA GLU A 24 -40.02 -33.13 15.87
C GLU A 24 -40.99 -32.44 14.90
N ARG A 25 -41.17 -31.13 15.09
CA ARG A 25 -41.71 -30.30 14.03
C ARG A 25 -40.66 -30.37 12.94
N ASP A 26 -40.90 -31.19 11.93
CA ASP A 26 -40.27 -31.00 10.64
C ASP A 26 -40.39 -29.52 10.30
N ILE A 27 -39.25 -28.90 9.98
CA ILE A 27 -39.24 -27.59 9.37
C ILE A 27 -40.08 -27.75 8.10
N SER A 28 -41.26 -27.12 8.06
CA SER A 28 -42.15 -27.17 6.90
C SER A 28 -41.35 -26.85 5.64
N ASP A 29 -41.64 -27.49 4.51
CA ASP A 29 -41.11 -27.07 3.20
C ASP A 29 -41.50 -25.60 2.86
N ASP A 30 -42.40 -24.99 3.63
CA ASP A 30 -42.75 -23.56 3.61
C ASP A 30 -41.87 -22.67 4.52
N ALA A 31 -40.83 -23.21 5.17
CA ALA A 31 -39.92 -22.41 5.97
C ALA A 31 -39.00 -21.59 5.05
N THR A 32 -39.40 -20.35 4.78
CA THR A 32 -38.55 -19.36 4.13
C THR A 32 -37.37 -19.03 5.05
N LEU A 33 -36.14 -19.06 4.53
CA LEU A 33 -34.97 -18.50 5.23
C LEU A 33 -35.29 -17.09 5.69
N ALA A 34 -34.98 -16.75 6.94
CA ALA A 34 -35.07 -15.39 7.41
C ALA A 34 -34.06 -14.54 6.62
N THR A 35 -34.55 -13.58 5.84
CA THR A 35 -33.73 -12.62 5.13
C THR A 35 -33.50 -11.38 6.01
N PHE A 36 -32.39 -10.68 5.79
CA PHE A 36 -32.17 -9.39 6.45
C PHE A 36 -33.23 -8.38 5.99
N PRO A 37 -33.57 -7.37 6.81
CA PRO A 37 -34.48 -6.30 6.40
C PRO A 37 -33.97 -5.60 5.15
N ASN A 38 -34.85 -5.32 4.19
CA ASN A 38 -34.52 -4.57 2.97
C ASN A 38 -35.05 -3.12 3.06
N THR A 39 -34.96 -2.50 4.23
CA THR A 39 -35.50 -1.14 4.42
C THR A 39 -34.62 -0.11 3.67
N PRO A 40 -35.15 0.62 2.67
CA PRO A 40 -34.35 1.54 1.87
C PRO A 40 -34.02 2.83 2.62
N ASP A 41 -34.97 3.32 3.41
CA ASP A 41 -34.90 4.63 4.04
C ASP A 41 -33.89 4.62 5.20
N ILE A 42 -33.03 5.62 5.25
CA ILE A 42 -32.04 5.82 6.31
C ILE A 42 -32.45 7.00 7.17
N PHE A 43 -32.78 8.12 6.53
CA PHE A 43 -33.28 9.33 7.17
C PHE A 43 -34.28 10.04 6.26
N THR A 44 -35.48 10.30 6.77
CA THR A 44 -36.48 11.16 6.10
C THR A 44 -36.72 12.40 6.97
N ASP A 45 -37.59 12.31 7.97
CA ASP A 45 -37.70 13.30 9.05
C ASP A 45 -36.97 12.85 10.33
N ALA A 46 -36.69 11.56 10.41
CA ALA A 46 -36.03 10.92 11.54
C ALA A 46 -35.25 9.68 11.04
N PRO A 47 -34.31 9.15 11.83
CA PRO A 47 -33.62 7.91 11.50
C PRO A 47 -34.61 6.74 11.37
N VAL A 48 -34.56 6.01 10.25
CA VAL A 48 -35.49 4.91 9.96
C VAL A 48 -34.84 3.57 10.26
N GLY A 49 -35.37 2.85 11.25
CA GLY A 49 -34.85 1.53 11.63
C GLY A 49 -33.46 1.58 12.27
N LEU A 50 -33.05 2.74 12.80
CA LEU A 50 -31.75 2.97 13.42
C LEU A 50 -31.91 3.36 14.89
N THR A 51 -30.87 3.10 15.69
CA THR A 51 -30.82 3.49 17.10
C THR A 51 -30.53 4.99 17.26
N ASP A 52 -30.73 5.53 18.46
CA ASP A 52 -30.44 6.93 18.83
C ASP A 52 -28.97 7.35 18.64
N GLN A 53 -28.05 6.39 18.53
CA GLN A 53 -26.62 6.62 18.26
C GLN A 53 -26.17 6.16 16.87
N PHE A 54 -27.01 6.35 15.85
CA PHE A 54 -26.74 5.88 14.50
C PHE A 54 -25.57 6.59 13.80
N PHE A 55 -25.31 7.86 14.15
CA PHE A 55 -24.12 8.57 13.69
C PHE A 55 -22.90 8.18 14.54
N GLU A 56 -21.84 7.75 13.86
CA GLU A 56 -20.54 7.45 14.45
C GLU A 56 -19.50 8.33 13.76
N SER A 57 -18.96 9.30 14.50
CA SER A 57 -17.95 10.23 13.96
C SER A 57 -16.60 9.53 13.77
N PHE A 58 -15.79 10.03 12.83
CA PHE A 58 -14.36 9.72 12.81
C PHE A 58 -13.68 10.10 14.12
N ASP A 59 -12.53 9.48 14.40
CA ASP A 59 -11.81 9.68 15.66
C ASP A 59 -11.41 11.17 15.84
N PRO A 60 -11.86 11.84 16.92
CA PRO A 60 -11.42 13.20 17.22
C PRO A 60 -9.90 13.33 17.37
N ALA A 61 -9.20 12.24 17.72
CA ALA A 61 -7.74 12.22 17.82
C ALA A 61 -7.04 12.45 16.46
N VAL A 62 -7.72 12.21 15.34
CA VAL A 62 -7.22 12.54 13.99
C VAL A 62 -7.68 13.91 13.49
N GLY A 63 -8.36 14.70 14.33
CA GLY A 63 -8.78 16.06 14.04
C GLY A 63 -10.23 16.22 13.56
N ALA A 64 -11.05 15.17 13.69
CA ALA A 64 -12.47 15.23 13.34
C ALA A 64 -13.31 15.93 14.43
N ASN A 65 -14.16 16.86 14.02
CA ASN A 65 -15.14 17.50 14.88
C ASN A 65 -16.35 16.59 15.07
N ALA A 66 -16.48 16.01 16.26
CA ALA A 66 -17.58 15.09 16.60
C ALA A 66 -18.90 15.79 16.99
N THR A 67 -18.93 17.12 17.01
CA THR A 67 -20.06 17.92 17.53
C THR A 67 -20.85 18.67 16.46
N GLY A 68 -20.30 18.82 15.25
CA GLY A 68 -20.97 19.52 14.15
C GLY A 68 -22.10 18.73 13.47
N PHE A 69 -22.44 17.54 13.95
CA PHE A 69 -23.58 16.75 13.45
C PHE A 69 -24.84 17.07 14.25
N GLY A 70 -25.96 17.32 13.55
CA GLY A 70 -27.26 17.49 14.16
C GLY A 70 -28.42 17.39 13.16
N THR A 71 -29.59 17.88 13.58
CA THR A 71 -30.79 18.00 12.74
C THR A 71 -31.32 19.45 12.78
N ASP A 72 -32.09 19.84 11.76
CA ASP A 72 -32.70 21.18 11.67
C ASP A 72 -34.19 21.07 11.31
N ASP A 73 -35.05 21.64 12.15
CA ASP A 73 -36.51 21.64 11.96
C ASP A 73 -37.01 22.88 11.18
N ASN A 74 -36.10 23.76 10.74
CA ASN A 74 -36.45 25.00 10.01
C ASN A 74 -36.04 24.97 8.54
N GLU A 75 -35.21 24.01 8.14
CA GLU A 75 -34.71 23.85 6.78
C GLU A 75 -34.81 22.36 6.42
N SER A 76 -35.71 22.02 5.48
CA SER A 76 -35.84 20.68 4.92
C SER A 76 -36.20 20.78 3.44
N TYR A 77 -35.93 19.72 2.69
CA TYR A 77 -36.40 19.57 1.32
C TYR A 77 -37.86 19.11 1.29
N GLU A 78 -38.14 18.05 2.04
CA GLU A 78 -39.47 17.48 2.25
C GLU A 78 -39.74 17.33 3.75
N GLY A 79 -41.00 17.17 4.16
CA GLY A 79 -41.32 16.96 5.58
C GLY A 79 -41.01 18.16 6.48
N THR A 80 -40.47 17.90 7.67
CA THR A 80 -40.28 18.87 8.75
C THR A 80 -38.86 18.95 9.30
N THR A 81 -37.99 17.98 9.02
CA THR A 81 -36.65 17.91 9.63
C THR A 81 -35.64 17.42 8.60
N SER A 82 -34.44 18.00 8.59
CA SER A 82 -33.30 17.48 7.82
C SER A 82 -32.07 17.24 8.71
N ILE A 83 -31.08 16.51 8.20
CA ILE A 83 -29.75 16.43 8.80
C ILE A 83 -29.02 17.75 8.55
N ARG A 84 -28.35 18.27 9.57
CA ARG A 84 -27.51 19.48 9.49
C ARG A 84 -26.09 19.14 9.89
N ILE A 85 -25.15 19.53 9.04
CA ILE A 85 -23.72 19.38 9.28
C ILE A 85 -23.07 20.77 9.31
N ASP A 86 -22.53 21.14 10.46
CA ASP A 86 -21.71 22.34 10.63
C ASP A 86 -20.23 21.96 10.43
N VAL A 87 -19.70 22.32 9.26
CA VAL A 87 -18.31 22.10 8.85
C VAL A 87 -17.42 23.16 9.51
N PRO A 88 -16.42 22.76 10.30
CA PRO A 88 -15.59 23.69 11.04
C PRO A 88 -14.66 24.49 10.12
N ALA A 89 -14.20 25.65 10.59
CA ALA A 89 -13.02 26.29 10.03
C ALA A 89 -11.75 25.59 10.57
N PRO A 90 -10.57 25.71 9.92
CA PRO A 90 -9.37 25.00 10.38
C PRO A 90 -8.89 25.39 11.79
N SER A 91 -9.29 26.57 12.26
CA SER A 91 -8.97 27.07 13.61
C SER A 91 -9.92 26.61 14.71
N ASP A 92 -10.93 25.79 14.38
CA ASP A 92 -11.88 25.26 15.35
C ASP A 92 -11.19 24.34 16.36
N PRO A 93 -11.31 24.60 17.69
CA PRO A 93 -10.63 23.80 18.70
C PRO A 93 -11.17 22.36 18.82
N ASP A 94 -12.37 22.09 18.32
CA ASP A 94 -13.02 20.78 18.39
C ASP A 94 -12.71 19.90 17.15
N GLY A 95 -12.02 20.42 16.13
CA GLY A 95 -11.53 19.69 14.97
C GLY A 95 -11.60 20.49 13.67
N GLY A 96 -10.66 20.26 12.74
CA GLY A 96 -10.53 21.03 11.48
C GLY A 96 -11.36 20.50 10.31
N PHE A 97 -12.01 19.35 10.47
CA PHE A 97 -12.97 18.78 9.51
C PHE A 97 -14.06 18.01 10.25
N ILE A 98 -15.14 17.62 9.58
CA ILE A 98 -16.20 16.78 10.15
C ILE A 98 -16.50 15.60 9.23
N GLY A 99 -16.74 14.44 9.82
CA GLY A 99 -17.16 13.26 9.07
C GLY A 99 -17.45 12.07 9.97
N GLY A 100 -18.00 11.04 9.36
CA GLY A 100 -18.37 9.80 10.02
C GLY A 100 -19.29 8.95 9.17
N ILE A 101 -19.90 7.96 9.80
CA ILE A 101 -20.83 7.02 9.17
C ILE A 101 -22.18 7.01 9.86
N PHE A 102 -23.21 6.60 9.13
CA PHE A 102 -24.44 6.09 9.71
C PHE A 102 -24.41 4.58 9.69
N ARG A 103 -24.47 3.97 10.87
CA ARG A 103 -24.35 2.53 11.02
C ARG A 103 -25.63 1.87 11.53
N ASP A 104 -26.03 0.80 10.86
CA ASP A 104 -26.99 -0.15 11.41
C ASP A 104 -26.30 -0.99 12.50
N ARG A 105 -26.61 -0.67 13.75
CA ARG A 105 -26.12 -1.41 14.92
C ARG A 105 -26.90 -2.71 15.18
N GLY A 106 -27.90 -3.01 14.35
CA GLY A 106 -28.61 -4.28 14.32
C GLY A 106 -27.86 -5.32 13.48
N ALA A 107 -28.64 -6.16 12.79
CA ALA A 107 -28.09 -7.26 11.99
C ALA A 107 -27.64 -6.84 10.58
N GLY A 108 -27.81 -5.57 10.20
CA GLY A 108 -27.60 -5.08 8.83
C GLY A 108 -28.81 -5.25 7.92
N ARG A 109 -28.68 -4.77 6.69
CA ARG A 109 -29.75 -4.71 5.68
C ARG A 109 -29.38 -5.48 4.42
N ASP A 110 -30.35 -6.14 3.83
CA ASP A 110 -30.22 -6.64 2.46
C ASP A 110 -30.51 -5.49 1.49
N LEU A 111 -29.45 -4.95 0.89
CA LEU A 111 -29.51 -3.85 -0.07
C LEU A 111 -29.33 -4.33 -1.51
N SER A 112 -29.30 -5.64 -1.75
CA SER A 112 -29.04 -6.22 -3.07
C SER A 112 -30.10 -5.91 -4.13
N GLY A 113 -31.27 -5.40 -3.71
CA GLY A 113 -32.35 -4.96 -4.60
C GLY A 113 -32.25 -3.52 -5.11
N TYR A 114 -31.23 -2.75 -4.70
CA TYR A 114 -31.06 -1.33 -5.04
C TYR A 114 -29.88 -1.10 -5.98
N ASP A 115 -29.88 -0.02 -6.76
CA ASP A 115 -28.77 0.33 -7.65
C ASP A 115 -28.07 1.64 -7.26
N ALA A 116 -28.62 2.40 -6.30
CA ALA A 116 -28.03 3.63 -5.82
C ALA A 116 -28.40 3.97 -4.38
N LEU A 117 -27.48 4.68 -3.71
CA LEU A 117 -27.80 5.56 -2.60
C LEU A 117 -28.20 6.94 -3.14
N THR A 118 -29.29 7.51 -2.66
CA THR A 118 -29.76 8.84 -3.06
C THR A 118 -30.12 9.69 -1.86
N PHE A 119 -30.01 11.01 -2.03
CA PHE A 119 -30.39 12.00 -1.04
C PHE A 119 -30.53 13.36 -1.69
N TRP A 120 -31.27 14.25 -1.04
CA TRP A 120 -31.26 15.68 -1.35
C TRP A 120 -30.23 16.37 -0.46
N ALA A 121 -29.47 17.30 -1.02
CA ALA A 121 -28.56 18.12 -0.23
C ALA A 121 -28.43 19.55 -0.76
N LYS A 122 -28.04 20.46 0.12
CA LYS A 122 -27.62 21.84 -0.19
C LYS A 122 -26.58 22.32 0.83
N GLY A 123 -25.74 23.27 0.44
CA GLY A 123 -24.81 23.97 1.35
C GLY A 123 -25.13 25.47 1.46
N THR A 124 -24.57 26.13 2.47
CA THR A 124 -24.50 27.60 2.48
C THR A 124 -23.52 28.12 1.42
N LEU A 125 -22.61 27.26 0.93
CA LEU A 125 -21.70 27.47 -0.19
C LEU A 125 -21.57 26.20 -1.06
N THR A 126 -20.87 26.30 -2.19
CA THR A 126 -20.67 25.20 -3.15
C THR A 126 -19.43 24.35 -2.83
N GLY A 127 -19.35 23.89 -1.59
CA GLY A 127 -18.22 23.12 -1.06
C GLY A 127 -18.22 21.68 -1.56
N SER A 128 -17.04 21.07 -1.56
CA SER A 128 -16.87 19.66 -1.92
C SER A 128 -16.98 18.80 -0.66
N VAL A 129 -17.82 17.77 -0.73
CA VAL A 129 -18.03 16.82 0.36
C VAL A 129 -17.83 15.41 -0.18
N ARG A 130 -17.06 14.59 0.53
CA ARG A 130 -16.95 13.16 0.25
C ARG A 130 -18.18 12.48 0.81
N PHE A 131 -18.90 11.73 -0.01
CA PHE A 131 -20.06 10.93 0.39
C PHE A 131 -19.85 9.47 0.00
N GLY A 132 -20.52 8.56 0.70
CA GLY A 132 -20.38 7.13 0.45
C GLY A 132 -21.31 6.27 1.29
N PHE A 133 -21.02 4.97 1.30
CA PHE A 133 -21.64 3.95 2.14
C PHE A 133 -20.69 2.75 2.27
N GLY A 134 -21.10 1.70 2.99
CA GLY A 134 -20.39 0.43 3.12
C GLY A 134 -19.32 0.37 4.22
N SER A 135 -18.88 1.53 4.74
CA SER A 135 -18.00 1.56 5.92
C SER A 135 -18.81 1.42 7.21
N ASP A 136 -18.38 0.50 8.08
CA ASP A 136 -19.02 0.14 9.35
C ASP A 136 -18.09 0.29 10.58
N PHE A 137 -16.86 0.74 10.36
CA PHE A 137 -15.78 0.87 11.36
C PHE A 137 -15.45 -0.45 12.09
N GLU A 138 -15.81 -1.57 11.47
CA GLU A 138 -15.50 -2.91 11.95
C GLU A 138 -14.79 -3.70 10.86
N THR A 139 -15.53 -4.07 9.81
CA THR A 139 -15.05 -4.94 8.75
C THR A 139 -14.76 -4.19 7.46
N ASP A 140 -15.47 -3.08 7.19
CA ASP A 140 -15.29 -2.22 6.03
C ASP A 140 -15.11 -3.00 4.70
N ILE A 141 -15.97 -4.00 4.47
CA ILE A 141 -15.84 -4.91 3.32
C ILE A 141 -16.23 -4.23 2.01
N TYR A 142 -17.34 -3.48 1.99
CA TYR A 142 -17.93 -2.90 0.77
C TYR A 142 -17.95 -1.36 0.70
N PRO A 143 -16.95 -0.62 1.22
CA PRO A 143 -16.98 0.84 1.16
C PRO A 143 -16.96 1.35 -0.28
N VAL A 144 -17.80 2.34 -0.53
CA VAL A 144 -17.90 3.10 -1.78
C VAL A 144 -17.92 4.57 -1.42
N ALA A 145 -17.16 5.40 -2.13
CA ALA A 145 -17.17 6.84 -1.91
C ALA A 145 -16.91 7.65 -3.18
N THR A 146 -17.37 8.90 -3.18
CA THR A 146 -17.09 9.87 -4.23
C THR A 146 -17.13 11.29 -3.66
N VAL A 147 -16.47 12.23 -4.33
CA VAL A 147 -16.48 13.64 -3.96
C VAL A 147 -17.51 14.37 -4.79
N ILE A 148 -18.45 15.04 -4.11
CA ILE A 148 -19.55 15.77 -4.73
C ILE A 148 -19.43 17.24 -4.36
N GLN A 149 -19.51 18.10 -5.37
CA GLN A 149 -19.68 19.54 -5.16
C GLN A 149 -21.15 19.86 -4.86
N LEU A 150 -21.40 20.46 -3.70
CA LEU A 150 -22.72 20.89 -3.29
C LEU A 150 -23.20 22.12 -4.07
N THR A 151 -24.52 22.28 -4.14
CA THR A 151 -25.16 23.52 -4.59
C THR A 151 -25.76 24.27 -3.41
N THR A 152 -26.04 25.57 -3.58
CA THR A 152 -26.69 26.37 -2.53
C THR A 152 -28.22 26.17 -2.47
N GLY A 153 -28.81 25.60 -3.51
CA GLY A 153 -30.19 25.10 -3.51
C GLY A 153 -30.23 23.58 -3.36
N TRP A 154 -31.38 23.06 -2.91
CA TRP A 154 -31.62 21.62 -2.83
C TRP A 154 -31.48 20.94 -4.18
N LYS A 155 -30.66 19.90 -4.22
CA LYS A 155 -30.44 19.05 -5.39
C LYS A 155 -30.39 17.60 -4.95
N LYS A 156 -30.98 16.70 -5.76
CA LYS A 156 -30.84 15.26 -5.57
C LYS A 156 -29.47 14.79 -6.08
N TYR A 157 -28.78 14.05 -5.25
CA TYR A 157 -27.51 13.38 -5.54
C TYR A 157 -27.72 11.86 -5.57
N ILE A 158 -26.91 11.20 -6.38
CA ILE A 158 -27.00 9.76 -6.66
C ILE A 158 -25.58 9.21 -6.58
N ILE A 159 -25.38 8.21 -5.72
CA ILE A 159 -24.13 7.44 -5.62
C ILE A 159 -24.46 6.01 -6.06
N PRO A 160 -24.05 5.61 -7.28
CA PRO A 160 -24.29 4.27 -7.79
C PRO A 160 -23.61 3.18 -6.95
N ILE A 161 -24.24 2.01 -6.89
CA ILE A 161 -23.67 0.81 -6.26
C ILE A 161 -22.93 0.00 -7.34
N PRO A 162 -21.63 -0.32 -7.18
CA PRO A 162 -20.87 -1.01 -8.22
C PRO A 162 -21.41 -2.40 -8.59
N ASP A 163 -21.68 -3.23 -7.60
CA ASP A 163 -22.38 -4.51 -7.75
C ASP A 163 -23.33 -4.70 -6.56
N PRO A 164 -24.62 -4.39 -6.74
CA PRO A 164 -25.62 -4.56 -5.68
C PRO A 164 -25.69 -5.97 -5.13
N SER A 165 -25.42 -7.00 -5.94
CA SER A 165 -25.58 -8.39 -5.51
C SER A 165 -24.67 -8.78 -4.34
N ARG A 166 -23.63 -7.99 -4.07
CA ARG A 166 -22.72 -8.17 -2.93
C ARG A 166 -23.33 -7.69 -1.60
N LEU A 167 -24.26 -6.73 -1.65
CA LEU A 167 -24.78 -6.01 -0.48
C LEU A 167 -25.94 -6.74 0.20
N THR A 168 -25.68 -7.94 0.71
CA THR A 168 -26.71 -8.81 1.30
C THR A 168 -26.92 -8.60 2.80
N GLN A 169 -25.98 -7.92 3.48
CA GLN A 169 -26.02 -7.68 4.92
C GLN A 169 -25.24 -6.41 5.33
N GLU A 170 -25.58 -5.27 4.75
CA GLU A 170 -24.84 -4.03 4.97
C GLU A 170 -25.19 -3.37 6.29
N ARG A 171 -24.14 -2.97 7.02
CA ARG A 171 -24.27 -2.17 8.25
C ARG A 171 -23.82 -0.73 8.07
N GLY A 172 -22.89 -0.46 7.17
CA GLY A 172 -22.48 0.90 6.81
C GLY A 172 -23.45 1.53 5.81
N LEU A 173 -24.40 2.34 6.26
CA LEU A 173 -25.49 2.82 5.40
C LEU A 173 -25.20 4.17 4.74
N PHE A 174 -24.34 4.98 5.36
CA PHE A 174 -23.96 6.28 4.83
C PHE A 174 -22.60 6.68 5.37
N LEU A 175 -21.83 7.41 4.58
CA LEU A 175 -20.58 8.03 4.96
C LEU A 175 -20.55 9.46 4.43
N PHE A 176 -20.03 10.38 5.23
CA PHE A 176 -19.64 11.69 4.75
C PHE A 176 -18.34 12.18 5.38
N SER A 177 -17.62 13.05 4.66
CA SER A 177 -16.46 13.78 5.18
C SER A 177 -16.34 15.13 4.47
N ALA A 178 -16.22 16.20 5.26
CA ALA A 178 -16.12 17.57 4.77
C ALA A 178 -15.05 18.34 5.56
N GLY A 179 -14.10 18.91 4.85
CA GLY A 179 -13.20 19.94 5.37
C GLY A 179 -13.72 21.35 5.07
N SER A 180 -13.08 22.35 5.66
CA SER A 180 -13.33 23.77 5.39
C SER A 180 -13.22 24.10 3.90
N PHE A 181 -13.90 25.18 3.48
CA PHE A 181 -13.87 25.64 2.10
C PHE A 181 -12.66 26.54 1.82
N ASP A 182 -11.80 26.11 0.90
CA ASP A 182 -10.68 26.89 0.37
C ASP A 182 -11.18 27.92 -0.65
N VAL A 183 -11.12 29.19 -0.25
CA VAL A 183 -11.59 30.31 -1.06
C VAL A 183 -10.55 30.73 -2.12
N LEU A 184 -9.27 30.51 -1.86
CA LEU A 184 -8.17 31.00 -2.70
C LEU A 184 -7.53 29.90 -3.57
N SER A 185 -7.90 28.63 -3.38
CA SER A 185 -7.35 27.46 -4.08
C SER A 185 -5.83 27.38 -3.94
N ASN A 186 -5.33 27.62 -2.74
CA ASN A 186 -3.92 27.74 -2.39
C ASN A 186 -3.50 26.83 -1.23
N ASP A 187 -4.38 25.94 -0.77
CA ASP A 187 -4.08 24.98 0.29
C ASP A 187 -2.83 24.14 -0.04
N ASP A 188 -1.87 24.16 0.88
CA ASP A 188 -0.70 23.28 0.92
C ASP A 188 -0.71 22.54 2.26
N PHE A 189 -1.06 21.25 2.23
CA PHE A 189 -1.13 20.42 3.43
C PHE A 189 0.22 20.24 4.15
N SER A 190 1.35 20.57 3.51
CA SER A 190 2.66 20.62 4.16
C SER A 190 2.92 21.92 4.91
N ASN A 191 2.10 22.95 4.67
CA ASN A 191 2.17 24.27 5.28
C ASN A 191 0.80 24.70 5.84
N VAL A 192 0.54 24.34 7.10
CA VAL A 192 -0.76 24.57 7.77
C VAL A 192 -1.24 26.02 7.76
N THR A 193 -0.37 27.02 7.61
CA THR A 193 -0.78 28.44 7.55
C THR A 193 -1.53 28.79 6.27
N THR A 194 -1.41 27.95 5.24
CA THR A 194 -2.18 28.13 3.99
C THR A 194 -3.65 27.76 4.15
N LEU A 195 -4.02 27.09 5.25
CA LEU A 195 -5.40 26.73 5.55
C LEU A 195 -6.13 27.81 6.36
N ASP A 196 -5.42 28.81 6.90
CA ASP A 196 -5.95 29.78 7.87
C ASP A 196 -7.06 30.68 7.28
N ASP A 197 -7.11 30.84 5.96
CA ASP A 197 -8.13 31.60 5.24
C ASP A 197 -9.35 30.77 4.81
N ASN A 198 -9.36 29.46 5.10
CA ASN A 198 -10.48 28.60 4.78
C ASN A 198 -11.69 28.87 5.69
N LEU A 199 -12.88 28.74 5.10
CA LEU A 199 -14.14 29.07 5.77
C LEU A 199 -14.89 27.80 6.18
N GLY A 200 -15.35 27.79 7.44
CA GLY A 200 -16.40 26.86 7.86
C GLY A 200 -17.73 27.17 7.16
N TYR A 201 -18.59 26.17 7.03
CA TYR A 201 -19.89 26.30 6.38
C TYR A 201 -20.89 25.27 6.90
N THR A 202 -22.15 25.39 6.53
CA THR A 202 -23.19 24.43 6.91
C THR A 202 -23.74 23.78 5.65
N PHE A 203 -24.04 22.49 5.71
CA PHE A 203 -24.84 21.82 4.69
C PHE A 203 -25.92 20.94 5.31
N TRP A 204 -26.95 20.69 4.54
CA TRP A 204 -28.09 19.88 4.93
C TRP A 204 -28.25 18.68 3.99
N ILE A 205 -28.72 17.57 4.56
CA ILE A 205 -29.08 16.35 3.83
C ILE A 205 -30.49 15.96 4.23
N ASP A 206 -31.30 15.56 3.25
CA ASP A 206 -32.68 15.14 3.46
C ASP A 206 -33.05 13.97 2.53
N GLU A 207 -34.08 13.22 2.89
CA GLU A 207 -34.62 12.08 2.15
C GLU A 207 -33.56 11.04 1.72
N LEU A 208 -32.63 10.73 2.63
CA LEU A 208 -31.51 9.78 2.44
C LEU A 208 -32.01 8.33 2.42
N ARG A 209 -31.84 7.66 1.28
CA ARG A 209 -32.34 6.29 1.06
C ARG A 209 -31.63 5.56 -0.08
N TYR A 210 -31.74 4.24 -0.07
CA TYR A 210 -31.42 3.41 -1.24
C TYR A 210 -32.59 3.33 -2.21
N GLU A 211 -32.31 3.45 -3.51
CA GLU A 211 -33.30 3.36 -4.58
C GLU A 211 -32.87 2.37 -5.66
N ASN A 212 -33.86 1.84 -6.37
CA ASN A 212 -33.65 1.12 -7.64
C ASN A 212 -34.17 2.03 -8.75
N LEU A 213 -33.25 2.80 -9.34
CA LEU A 213 -33.55 3.77 -10.38
C LEU A 213 -33.74 3.12 -11.75
N GLY A 214 -33.15 1.94 -11.97
CA GLY A 214 -33.25 1.13 -13.19
C GLY A 214 -32.71 1.81 -14.46
N THR A 215 -32.09 2.98 -14.30
CA THR A 215 -31.68 3.89 -15.38
C THR A 215 -30.20 4.27 -15.30
N ILE A 216 -29.47 3.70 -14.34
CA ILE A 216 -28.02 3.83 -14.24
C ILE A 216 -27.39 2.87 -15.27
N SER A 217 -26.57 3.41 -16.17
CA SER A 217 -25.84 2.61 -17.17
C SER A 217 -24.85 1.66 -16.48
N PRO A 218 -24.54 0.49 -17.07
CA PRO A 218 -23.54 -0.43 -16.51
C PRO A 218 -22.23 0.26 -16.16
N ALA A 219 -21.62 -0.18 -15.06
CA ALA A 219 -20.31 0.24 -14.60
C ALA A 219 -19.27 0.12 -15.72
N ALA A 220 -18.44 1.15 -15.89
CA ALA A 220 -17.11 1.03 -16.49
C ALA A 220 -16.11 0.93 -15.33
N PRO A 221 -15.80 -0.28 -14.82
CA PRO A 221 -14.86 -0.47 -13.73
C PRO A 221 -13.44 -0.13 -14.18
N PHE A 222 -12.58 0.20 -13.23
CA PHE A 222 -11.17 0.45 -13.46
C PHE A 222 -10.34 -0.02 -12.25
N ILE A 223 -9.13 -0.46 -12.54
CA ILE A 223 -8.08 -0.76 -11.56
C ILE A 223 -6.86 0.09 -11.88
N LEU A 224 -5.99 0.36 -10.90
CA LEU A 224 -4.78 1.18 -11.10
C LEU A 224 -5.08 2.55 -11.72
N ASN A 225 -6.24 3.13 -11.38
CA ASN A 225 -6.78 4.37 -11.95
C ASN A 225 -7.04 4.31 -13.47
N GLY A 226 -7.20 3.11 -14.04
CA GLY A 226 -7.47 2.88 -15.46
C GLY A 226 -6.21 2.74 -16.32
N GLU A 227 -5.03 2.67 -15.70
CA GLU A 227 -3.74 2.63 -16.41
C GLU A 227 -3.18 1.20 -16.52
N ASP A 228 -2.49 0.94 -17.63
CA ASP A 228 -1.67 -0.27 -17.80
C ASP A 228 -0.27 0.01 -17.23
N ILE A 229 0.07 -0.69 -16.14
CA ILE A 229 1.36 -0.57 -15.46
C ILE A 229 2.22 -1.77 -15.79
N GLU A 230 3.41 -1.54 -16.35
CA GLU A 230 4.41 -2.59 -16.60
C GLU A 230 5.55 -2.51 -15.57
N VAL A 231 5.88 -3.66 -14.98
CA VAL A 231 6.93 -3.78 -13.96
C VAL A 231 7.83 -4.98 -14.28
N ASP A 232 9.12 -4.71 -14.41
CA ASP A 232 10.17 -5.73 -14.48
C ASP A 232 10.69 -6.03 -13.06
N ASN A 233 10.56 -7.27 -12.60
CA ASN A 233 11.03 -7.65 -11.26
C ASN A 233 11.42 -9.13 -11.14
N PHE A 234 12.02 -9.49 -10.01
CA PHE A 234 12.40 -10.86 -9.70
C PHE A 234 11.32 -11.56 -8.85
N THR A 235 11.34 -12.89 -8.82
CA THR A 235 10.44 -13.65 -7.93
C THR A 235 10.62 -13.22 -6.49
N GLY A 236 9.52 -13.13 -5.74
CA GLY A 236 9.47 -12.56 -4.39
C GLY A 236 8.96 -11.13 -4.35
N PHE A 237 8.87 -10.44 -5.50
CA PHE A 237 8.16 -9.17 -5.60
C PHE A 237 6.67 -9.33 -5.24
N SER A 238 6.15 -8.36 -4.50
CA SER A 238 4.73 -8.27 -4.15
C SER A 238 4.21 -6.86 -4.35
N ALA A 239 2.95 -6.74 -4.76
CA ALA A 239 2.23 -5.47 -4.88
C ALA A 239 0.77 -5.65 -4.46
N THR A 240 0.04 -4.57 -4.23
CA THR A 240 -1.42 -4.60 -4.05
C THR A 240 -2.05 -3.73 -5.13
N ILE A 241 -3.06 -4.26 -5.82
CA ILE A 241 -3.83 -3.51 -6.81
C ILE A 241 -4.65 -2.42 -6.10
N GLY A 242 -4.31 -1.17 -6.35
CA GLY A 242 -5.03 0.01 -5.86
C GLY A 242 -5.76 0.75 -6.99
N GLY A 243 -6.23 1.98 -6.70
CA GLY A 243 -6.90 2.83 -7.69
C GLY A 243 -8.17 2.18 -8.26
N LEU A 244 -8.96 1.57 -7.37
CA LEU A 244 -10.13 0.77 -7.72
C LEU A 244 -11.39 1.65 -7.76
N GLY A 245 -12.20 1.49 -8.79
CA GLY A 245 -13.47 2.19 -8.87
C GLY A 245 -14.29 1.85 -10.11
N ALA A 246 -15.36 2.59 -10.30
CA ALA A 246 -16.20 2.46 -11.48
C ALA A 246 -16.84 3.78 -11.88
N THR A 247 -17.01 3.97 -13.19
CA THR A 247 -17.71 5.13 -13.76
C THR A 247 -19.09 4.73 -14.25
N PHE A 248 -20.10 5.55 -13.94
CA PHE A 248 -21.50 5.34 -14.28
C PHE A 248 -22.07 6.55 -15.01
N ASN A 249 -23.02 6.33 -15.91
CA ASN A 249 -23.84 7.41 -16.46
C ASN A 249 -25.14 7.54 -15.66
N LEU A 250 -25.38 8.72 -15.12
CA LEU A 250 -26.57 9.06 -14.35
C LEU A 250 -27.75 9.41 -15.28
N PRO A 251 -29.01 9.36 -14.79
CA PRO A 251 -30.20 9.66 -15.61
C PRO A 251 -30.22 11.06 -16.24
N ASN A 252 -29.44 12.00 -15.70
CA ASN A 252 -29.29 13.35 -16.23
C ASN A 252 -28.19 13.47 -17.31
N GLY A 253 -27.59 12.35 -17.72
CA GLY A 253 -26.52 12.27 -18.71
C GLY A 253 -25.12 12.57 -18.19
N GLN A 254 -24.96 12.92 -16.91
CA GLN A 254 -23.64 13.14 -16.31
C GLN A 254 -22.96 11.82 -15.96
N ASN A 255 -21.64 11.76 -16.13
CA ASN A 255 -20.85 10.66 -15.60
C ASN A 255 -20.48 10.95 -14.14
N ILE A 256 -20.53 9.91 -13.30
CA ILE A 256 -20.01 9.92 -11.94
C ILE A 256 -19.06 8.74 -11.77
N SER A 257 -17.91 9.00 -11.16
CA SER A 257 -16.97 7.94 -10.77
C SER A 257 -17.02 7.77 -9.25
N VAL A 258 -17.01 6.52 -8.82
CA VAL A 258 -16.92 6.16 -7.40
C VAL A 258 -15.66 5.34 -7.16
N GLU A 259 -15.01 5.58 -6.05
CA GLU A 259 -14.01 4.66 -5.48
C GLU A 259 -14.75 3.47 -4.87
N ALA A 260 -14.22 2.26 -5.07
CA ALA A 260 -14.84 1.02 -4.59
C ALA A 260 -13.81 0.10 -3.95
N SER A 261 -14.21 -0.66 -2.93
CA SER A 261 -13.34 -1.68 -2.33
C SER A 261 -12.99 -2.81 -3.30
N SER A 262 -11.88 -3.51 -3.02
CA SER A 262 -11.48 -4.71 -3.74
C SER A 262 -12.51 -5.84 -3.67
N ALA A 263 -13.40 -5.85 -2.67
CA ALA A 263 -14.45 -6.85 -2.52
C ALA A 263 -15.52 -6.81 -3.64
N TYR A 264 -15.58 -5.73 -4.42
CA TYR A 264 -16.42 -5.66 -5.63
C TYR A 264 -15.75 -6.26 -6.87
N PHE A 265 -14.45 -6.53 -6.81
CA PHE A 265 -13.66 -6.97 -7.96
C PHE A 265 -13.33 -8.46 -7.91
N ASP A 266 -13.49 -9.11 -9.05
CA ASP A 266 -12.93 -10.42 -9.31
C ASP A 266 -11.62 -10.23 -10.09
N PHE A 267 -10.48 -10.47 -9.42
CA PHE A 267 -9.15 -10.37 -10.01
C PHE A 267 -8.70 -11.67 -10.65
N SER A 268 -7.91 -11.57 -11.73
CA SER A 268 -7.37 -12.73 -12.43
C SER A 268 -5.92 -12.51 -12.87
N SER A 269 -5.17 -13.61 -13.01
CA SER A 269 -3.84 -13.61 -13.60
C SER A 269 -3.88 -14.40 -14.91
N SER A 270 -3.24 -13.87 -15.95
CA SER A 270 -3.09 -14.58 -17.23
C SER A 270 -2.21 -15.84 -17.11
N ASP A 271 -1.30 -15.89 -16.13
CA ASP A 271 -0.44 -17.04 -15.84
C ASP A 271 -0.13 -17.14 -14.34
N THR A 272 -0.86 -18.02 -13.64
CA THR A 272 -0.69 -18.24 -12.20
C THR A 272 0.60 -18.97 -11.83
N SER A 273 1.37 -19.47 -12.79
CA SER A 273 2.71 -20.00 -12.53
C SER A 273 3.79 -18.90 -12.48
N VAL A 274 3.48 -17.73 -13.04
CA VAL A 274 4.34 -16.54 -13.03
C VAL A 274 3.92 -15.60 -11.91
N ALA A 275 2.65 -15.21 -11.85
CA ALA A 275 2.13 -14.32 -10.81
C ALA A 275 0.74 -14.73 -10.33
N THR A 276 0.49 -14.62 -9.02
CA THR A 276 -0.82 -14.89 -8.41
C THR A 276 -1.43 -13.60 -7.87
N VAL A 277 -2.76 -13.52 -7.83
CA VAL A 277 -3.50 -12.41 -7.22
C VAL A 277 -4.57 -12.95 -6.27
N THR A 278 -4.73 -12.34 -5.10
CA THR A 278 -5.78 -12.69 -4.12
C THR A 278 -7.07 -11.90 -4.39
N SER A 279 -8.18 -12.27 -3.73
CA SER A 279 -9.43 -11.50 -3.79
C SER A 279 -9.32 -10.10 -3.19
N SER A 280 -8.31 -9.85 -2.35
CA SER A 280 -8.04 -8.52 -1.79
C SER A 280 -7.21 -7.64 -2.74
N GLY A 281 -6.76 -8.19 -3.87
CA GLY A 281 -5.90 -7.52 -4.84
C GLY A 281 -4.40 -7.66 -4.54
N ASP A 282 -4.00 -8.54 -3.63
CA ASP A 282 -2.57 -8.76 -3.34
C ASP A 282 -1.94 -9.65 -4.39
N VAL A 283 -0.90 -9.15 -5.03
CA VAL A 283 -0.17 -9.78 -6.13
C VAL A 283 1.18 -10.29 -5.64
N ALA A 284 1.54 -11.50 -6.02
CA ALA A 284 2.85 -12.09 -5.77
C ALA A 284 3.45 -12.62 -7.07
N LEU A 285 4.69 -12.20 -7.38
CA LEU A 285 5.48 -12.68 -8.51
C LEU A 285 6.28 -13.91 -8.05
N ILE A 286 5.97 -15.09 -8.58
CA ILE A 286 6.44 -16.38 -8.07
C ILE A 286 7.21 -17.21 -9.10
N GLY A 287 7.23 -16.82 -10.38
CA GLY A 287 7.93 -17.55 -11.43
C GLY A 287 8.49 -16.63 -12.52
N ALA A 288 9.37 -17.20 -13.35
CA ALA A 288 9.88 -16.53 -14.55
C ALA A 288 8.84 -16.53 -15.67
N GLY A 289 8.74 -15.45 -16.42
CA GLY A 289 7.79 -15.27 -17.52
C GLY A 289 7.11 -13.90 -17.46
N THR A 290 5.99 -13.77 -18.17
CA THR A 290 5.15 -12.58 -18.13
C THR A 290 3.74 -12.97 -17.71
N ALA A 291 3.17 -12.24 -16.75
CA ALA A 291 1.76 -12.37 -16.37
C ALA A 291 1.09 -10.99 -16.33
N THR A 292 -0.15 -10.93 -16.77
CA THR A 292 -1.00 -9.75 -16.67
C THR A 292 -2.07 -10.00 -15.63
N ILE A 293 -2.15 -9.13 -14.63
CA ILE A 293 -3.21 -9.10 -13.64
C ILE A 293 -4.29 -8.13 -14.12
N THR A 294 -5.53 -8.60 -14.12
CA THR A 294 -6.71 -7.82 -14.50
C THR A 294 -7.81 -7.94 -13.43
N GLY A 295 -8.81 -7.06 -13.48
CA GLY A 295 -9.98 -7.10 -12.60
C GLY A 295 -11.29 -6.97 -13.37
N SER A 296 -12.40 -7.34 -12.74
CA SER A 296 -13.76 -7.17 -13.30
C SER A 296 -14.78 -6.95 -12.19
N ILE A 297 -15.89 -6.27 -12.50
CA ILE A 297 -17.07 -6.21 -11.63
C ILE A 297 -18.20 -6.91 -12.38
N GLY A 298 -18.62 -8.08 -11.88
CA GLY A 298 -19.51 -8.96 -12.64
C GLY A 298 -18.89 -9.32 -13.99
N ASP A 299 -19.65 -9.15 -15.08
CA ASP A 299 -19.16 -9.42 -16.44
C ASP A 299 -18.39 -8.23 -17.06
N ALA A 300 -18.30 -7.09 -16.38
CA ALA A 300 -17.64 -5.89 -16.89
C ALA A 300 -16.14 -5.93 -16.57
N GLN A 301 -15.31 -6.07 -17.61
CA GLN A 301 -13.86 -5.98 -17.51
C GLN A 301 -13.45 -4.56 -17.07
N ALA A 302 -12.54 -4.47 -16.10
CA ALA A 302 -11.99 -3.20 -15.67
C ALA A 302 -10.95 -2.66 -16.65
N ASP A 303 -10.94 -1.35 -16.84
CA ASP A 303 -9.85 -0.63 -17.50
C ASP A 303 -8.60 -0.67 -16.61
N GLY A 304 -7.41 -0.74 -17.24
CA GLY A 304 -6.12 -0.87 -16.58
C GLY A 304 -5.71 -2.32 -16.27
N SER A 305 -4.40 -2.53 -16.13
CA SER A 305 -3.81 -3.85 -15.86
C SER A 305 -2.41 -3.73 -15.24
N LEU A 306 -1.99 -4.75 -14.49
CA LEU A 306 -0.60 -4.87 -14.03
C LEU A 306 0.12 -5.95 -14.85
N ILE A 307 1.09 -5.57 -15.64
CA ILE A 307 1.93 -6.45 -16.44
C ILE A 307 3.23 -6.68 -15.65
N LEU A 308 3.46 -7.92 -15.24
CA LEU A 308 4.65 -8.34 -14.52
C LEU A 308 5.53 -9.17 -15.44
N ASN A 309 6.77 -8.70 -15.64
CA ASN A 309 7.81 -9.46 -16.32
C ASN A 309 8.84 -9.92 -15.30
N SER A 310 9.21 -11.20 -15.37
CA SER A 310 10.25 -11.77 -14.54
C SER A 310 11.20 -12.65 -15.31
N THR A 311 12.49 -12.49 -15.05
CA THR A 311 13.52 -13.43 -15.50
C THR A 311 13.71 -14.59 -14.51
N GLY A 312 12.95 -14.62 -13.41
CA GLY A 312 13.04 -15.62 -12.35
C GLY A 312 13.56 -15.04 -11.05
N SER A 313 14.19 -15.89 -10.23
CA SER A 313 14.79 -15.45 -8.97
C SER A 313 16.03 -14.61 -9.21
N PHE A 314 16.19 -13.58 -8.39
CA PHE A 314 17.44 -12.83 -8.36
C PHE A 314 18.57 -13.78 -7.94
N VAL A 315 19.63 -13.82 -8.72
CA VAL A 315 20.82 -14.61 -8.38
C VAL A 315 21.72 -13.72 -7.54
N ASN A 316 21.80 -14.00 -6.23
CA ASN A 316 22.74 -13.34 -5.32
C ASN A 316 24.19 -13.64 -5.71
N ALA A 317 25.12 -12.81 -5.20
CA ALA A 317 26.55 -13.06 -5.35
C ALA A 317 26.93 -14.45 -4.77
N PRO A 318 27.97 -15.11 -5.31
CA PRO A 318 28.47 -16.38 -4.78
C PRO A 318 28.76 -16.29 -3.29
N ILE A 319 28.48 -17.37 -2.53
CA ILE A 319 28.84 -17.43 -1.11
C ILE A 319 30.37 -17.58 -1.00
N PRO A 320 31.07 -16.68 -0.30
CA PRO A 320 32.51 -16.80 -0.04
C PRO A 320 32.88 -18.13 0.61
N THR A 321 34.04 -18.70 0.22
CA THR A 321 34.49 -20.02 0.68
C THR A 321 35.73 -19.99 1.56
N GLN A 322 36.33 -18.81 1.77
CA GLN A 322 37.50 -18.66 2.62
C GLN A 322 37.16 -18.93 4.09
N ALA A 323 38.14 -19.41 4.85
CA ALA A 323 37.95 -19.62 6.27
C ALA A 323 37.84 -18.25 6.97
N ALA A 324 36.79 -18.03 7.75
CA ALA A 324 36.54 -16.75 8.42
C ALA A 324 37.70 -16.25 9.32
N ALA A 325 38.63 -17.14 9.72
CA ALA A 325 39.81 -16.78 10.49
C ALA A 325 40.94 -16.15 9.65
N ASP A 326 40.89 -16.34 8.34
CA ASP A 326 41.86 -15.85 7.35
C ASP A 326 41.24 -14.70 6.52
N VAL A 327 40.20 -14.03 7.04
CA VAL A 327 39.45 -13.02 6.31
C VAL A 327 39.26 -11.75 7.14
N ILE A 328 39.57 -10.61 6.54
CA ILE A 328 39.20 -9.28 7.04
C ILE A 328 38.08 -8.75 6.15
N SER A 329 36.83 -8.85 6.63
CA SER A 329 35.64 -8.48 5.85
C SER A 329 35.30 -7.00 5.97
N ILE A 330 35.16 -6.33 4.82
CA ILE A 330 34.64 -4.97 4.72
C ILE A 330 33.13 -4.99 4.56
N TYR A 331 32.62 -5.87 3.68
CA TYR A 331 31.19 -6.02 3.42
C TYR A 331 30.89 -7.45 2.98
N SER A 332 30.20 -8.24 3.80
CA SER A 332 29.70 -9.57 3.43
C SER A 332 28.76 -10.10 4.52
N GLU A 333 27.68 -10.77 4.14
CA GLU A 333 26.82 -11.49 5.09
C GLU A 333 27.44 -12.82 5.58
N SER A 334 28.54 -13.28 4.95
CA SER A 334 29.20 -14.55 5.30
C SER A 334 30.23 -14.43 6.41
N TYR A 335 30.66 -13.21 6.75
CA TYR A 335 31.71 -12.96 7.74
C TYR A 335 31.34 -11.78 8.65
N PRO A 336 31.87 -11.70 9.88
CA PRO A 336 31.79 -10.47 10.66
C PRO A 336 32.55 -9.34 9.95
N SER A 337 31.82 -8.33 9.47
CA SER A 337 32.40 -7.16 8.79
C SER A 337 32.82 -6.05 9.78
N VAL A 338 33.62 -5.10 9.28
CA VAL A 338 33.97 -3.84 9.97
C VAL A 338 32.75 -3.09 10.49
N SER A 339 32.92 -2.31 11.57
CA SER A 339 31.86 -1.44 12.07
C SER A 339 31.74 -0.15 11.24
N GLY A 340 30.54 0.42 11.19
CA GLY A 340 30.32 1.71 10.54
C GLY A 340 30.42 1.68 9.02
N PHE A 341 30.23 0.52 8.38
CA PHE A 341 30.25 0.41 6.91
C PHE A 341 29.36 1.47 6.26
N ASN A 342 29.97 2.23 5.35
CA ASN A 342 29.32 3.27 4.56
C ASN A 342 29.67 3.05 3.08
N PRO A 343 28.70 2.68 2.23
CA PRO A 343 28.94 2.39 0.82
C PRO A 343 29.25 3.62 -0.03
N GLY A 344 29.16 4.83 0.53
CA GLY A 344 29.36 6.09 -0.19
C GLY A 344 29.73 7.24 0.75
N VAL A 345 30.84 7.12 1.47
CA VAL A 345 31.35 8.19 2.36
C VAL A 345 31.62 9.49 1.59
N PHE A 346 31.99 9.36 0.32
CA PHE A 346 31.99 10.44 -0.66
C PHE A 346 31.70 9.87 -2.05
N ALA A 347 31.17 10.70 -2.94
CA ALA A 347 30.87 10.30 -4.31
C ALA A 347 31.07 11.47 -5.29
N GLY A 348 31.34 11.14 -6.55
CA GLY A 348 31.40 12.10 -7.64
C GLY A 348 30.04 12.70 -7.95
N SER A 349 30.03 13.92 -8.51
CA SER A 349 28.81 14.72 -8.70
C SER A 349 27.79 14.10 -9.66
N ASN A 350 28.19 13.16 -10.53
CA ASN A 350 27.26 12.50 -11.44
C ASN A 350 26.75 11.15 -10.92
N THR A 351 27.16 10.71 -9.72
CA THR A 351 26.62 9.48 -9.10
C THR A 351 25.12 9.66 -8.88
N GLU A 352 24.31 8.83 -9.54
CA GLU A 352 22.86 8.98 -9.55
C GLU A 352 22.25 8.46 -8.25
N ASN A 353 22.67 7.27 -7.81
CA ASN A 353 22.10 6.62 -6.63
C ASN A 353 23.07 5.61 -6.01
N ILE A 354 22.96 5.45 -4.69
CA ILE A 354 23.63 4.41 -3.90
C ILE A 354 22.59 3.84 -2.95
N SER A 355 22.34 2.53 -3.06
CA SER A 355 21.37 1.86 -2.20
C SER A 355 21.85 0.46 -1.80
N VAL A 356 21.41 -0.02 -0.64
CA VAL A 356 21.59 -1.43 -0.25
C VAL A 356 20.27 -2.14 -0.52
N GLN A 357 20.33 -3.25 -1.24
CA GLN A 357 19.18 -4.08 -1.60
C GLN A 357 19.36 -5.46 -1.00
N THR A 358 18.30 -6.02 -0.43
CA THR A 358 18.34 -7.35 0.18
C THR A 358 17.40 -8.29 -0.55
N PHE A 359 17.93 -9.40 -1.04
CA PHE A 359 17.18 -10.48 -1.68
C PHE A 359 17.43 -11.79 -0.95
N GLU A 360 16.35 -12.42 -0.46
CA GLU A 360 16.40 -13.67 0.31
C GLU A 360 17.38 -13.63 1.51
N GLY A 361 17.53 -12.45 2.13
CA GLY A 361 18.41 -12.26 3.29
C GLY A 361 19.89 -12.07 2.96
N ASN A 362 20.28 -12.01 1.67
CA ASN A 362 21.60 -11.53 1.26
C ASN A 362 21.49 -10.09 0.74
N SER A 363 22.40 -9.22 1.17
CA SER A 363 22.39 -7.80 0.85
C SER A 363 23.54 -7.44 -0.08
N HIS A 364 23.26 -6.79 -1.21
CA HIS A 364 24.28 -6.17 -2.07
C HIS A 364 24.12 -4.66 -2.13
N VAL A 365 25.20 -3.97 -2.47
CA VAL A 365 25.18 -2.54 -2.77
C VAL A 365 24.88 -2.34 -4.24
N ASN A 366 23.84 -1.56 -4.56
CA ASN A 366 23.51 -1.10 -5.90
C ASN A 366 24.05 0.32 -6.10
N TYR A 367 24.88 0.46 -7.12
CA TYR A 367 25.53 1.69 -7.53
C TYR A 367 25.04 2.09 -8.93
N GLU A 368 24.43 3.27 -9.06
CA GLU A 368 23.86 3.75 -10.32
C GLU A 368 24.59 5.00 -10.84
N GLY A 369 25.02 4.95 -12.10
CA GLY A 369 25.56 6.10 -12.81
C GLY A 369 26.86 6.66 -12.22
N ILE A 370 27.81 5.81 -11.85
CA ILE A 370 28.95 6.23 -11.02
C ILE A 370 30.06 6.93 -11.81
N ASP A 371 30.65 7.96 -11.20
CA ASP A 371 31.96 8.52 -11.59
C ASP A 371 33.08 7.94 -10.72
N PHE A 372 32.99 8.21 -9.42
CA PHE A 372 33.82 7.61 -8.39
C PHE A 372 33.05 7.59 -7.07
N ILE A 373 33.28 6.58 -6.24
CA ILE A 373 32.65 6.42 -4.93
C ILE A 373 33.68 5.89 -3.95
N GLY A 374 33.77 6.55 -2.79
CA GLY A 374 34.52 6.07 -1.64
C GLY A 374 33.65 5.21 -0.73
N ILE A 375 34.13 4.02 -0.42
CA ILE A 375 33.58 3.09 0.56
C ILE A 375 34.43 3.21 1.82
N GLY A 376 33.77 3.42 2.96
CA GLY A 376 34.44 3.61 4.24
C GLY A 376 33.80 2.86 5.40
N TRP A 377 34.45 2.93 6.54
CA TRP A 377 34.08 2.29 7.79
C TRP A 377 34.75 3.03 8.96
N ASP A 378 34.52 2.56 10.19
CA ASP A 378 35.16 3.17 11.37
C ASP A 378 36.65 2.81 11.43
N GLY A 379 37.53 3.82 11.40
CA GLY A 379 38.97 3.65 11.56
C GLY A 379 39.66 3.09 10.32
N THR A 380 40.70 2.26 10.54
CA THR A 380 41.49 1.63 9.49
C THR A 380 41.61 0.12 9.72
N VAL A 381 41.95 -0.63 8.67
CA VAL A 381 42.26 -2.06 8.76
C VAL A 381 43.70 -2.33 8.36
N ASN A 382 44.35 -3.20 9.12
CA ASN A 382 45.69 -3.70 8.81
C ASN A 382 45.57 -5.02 8.06
N VAL A 383 45.93 -5.00 6.77
CA VAL A 383 45.86 -6.14 5.86
C VAL A 383 47.25 -6.63 5.45
N THR A 384 48.30 -6.28 6.21
CA THR A 384 49.70 -6.70 5.94
C THR A 384 49.91 -8.22 6.01
N GLY A 385 49.01 -8.95 6.66
CA GLY A 385 49.02 -10.42 6.70
C GLY A 385 48.37 -11.07 5.48
N GLU A 386 47.59 -10.32 4.72
CA GLU A 386 46.80 -10.80 3.58
C GLU A 386 47.57 -10.67 2.27
N THR A 387 47.10 -11.38 1.25
CA THR A 387 47.74 -11.40 -0.08
C THR A 387 46.82 -10.91 -1.18
N MET A 388 45.51 -11.02 -0.97
CA MET A 388 44.47 -10.73 -1.95
C MET A 388 43.40 -9.82 -1.34
N VAL A 389 42.70 -9.10 -2.20
CA VAL A 389 41.37 -8.55 -1.93
C VAL A 389 40.39 -9.20 -2.90
N HIS A 390 39.25 -9.63 -2.37
CA HIS A 390 38.12 -10.18 -3.10
C HIS A 390 37.02 -9.13 -3.26
N LEU A 391 36.32 -9.20 -4.38
CA LEU A 391 35.11 -8.45 -4.68
C LEU A 391 34.21 -9.31 -5.57
N ASP A 392 32.95 -9.48 -5.20
CA ASP A 392 31.92 -9.91 -6.14
C ASP A 392 31.29 -8.66 -6.78
N VAL A 393 31.33 -8.59 -8.11
CA VAL A 393 30.76 -7.47 -8.87
C VAL A 393 29.92 -7.96 -10.04
N GLN A 394 28.77 -7.33 -10.26
CA GLN A 394 27.94 -7.50 -11.44
C GLN A 394 27.79 -6.17 -12.15
N LEU A 395 28.13 -6.13 -13.45
CA LEU A 395 27.91 -4.95 -14.29
C LEU A 395 26.43 -4.89 -14.72
N THR A 396 25.71 -3.84 -14.32
CA THR A 396 24.27 -3.67 -14.64
C THR A 396 24.02 -2.65 -15.75
N SER A 397 25.02 -1.82 -16.08
CA SER A 397 24.98 -0.95 -17.26
C SER A 397 25.46 -1.66 -18.54
N ALA A 398 25.51 -0.93 -19.66
CA ALA A 398 25.97 -1.45 -20.94
C ALA A 398 27.41 -2.02 -20.90
N ALA A 399 27.70 -2.97 -21.79
CA ALA A 399 29.03 -3.57 -21.93
C ALA A 399 30.10 -2.50 -22.25
N GLY A 400 31.31 -2.70 -21.72
CA GLY A 400 32.45 -1.81 -21.96
C GLY A 400 32.63 -0.70 -20.94
N SER A 401 31.84 -0.67 -19.86
CA SER A 401 32.10 0.17 -18.68
C SER A 401 33.47 -0.13 -18.08
N ALA A 402 34.10 0.93 -17.57
CA ALA A 402 35.36 0.84 -16.85
C ALA A 402 35.11 0.66 -15.36
N LEU A 403 35.97 -0.10 -14.68
CA LEU A 403 36.01 -0.11 -13.23
C LEU A 403 37.46 -0.21 -12.78
N VAL A 404 37.87 0.73 -11.93
CA VAL A 404 39.14 0.72 -11.22
C VAL A 404 38.81 0.67 -9.74
N MET A 405 39.39 -0.31 -9.04
CA MET A 405 39.40 -0.30 -7.58
C MET A 405 40.68 0.39 -7.12
N GLU A 406 40.56 1.32 -6.19
CA GLU A 406 41.69 1.96 -5.50
C GLU A 406 41.65 1.60 -4.02
N LEU A 407 42.81 1.37 -3.43
CA LEU A 407 42.98 1.24 -1.99
C LEU A 407 43.65 2.50 -1.46
N ILE A 408 43.06 3.08 -0.42
CA ILE A 408 43.54 4.30 0.23
C ILE A 408 44.04 3.95 1.63
N ASP A 409 45.32 4.20 1.85
CA ASP A 409 46.00 4.09 3.12
C ASP A 409 46.09 5.48 3.77
N PHE A 410 45.61 5.60 5.00
CA PHE A 410 45.64 6.86 5.75
C PHE A 410 47.00 7.12 6.41
N GLY A 411 47.89 6.12 6.40
CA GLY A 411 49.18 6.24 7.04
C GLY A 411 49.11 6.02 8.56
N PRO A 412 50.25 6.12 9.26
CA PRO A 412 50.38 5.76 10.67
C PRO A 412 49.54 6.58 11.66
N ASP A 413 49.00 7.72 11.26
CA ASP A 413 48.14 8.57 12.11
C ASP A 413 46.64 8.19 12.03
N ASP A 414 46.28 7.18 11.21
CA ASP A 414 44.93 6.69 10.96
C ASP A 414 43.93 7.79 10.54
N THR A 415 44.41 8.86 9.88
CA THR A 415 43.59 10.03 9.53
C THR A 415 43.57 10.31 8.02
N ASP A 416 42.37 10.56 7.47
CA ASP A 416 42.24 11.07 6.10
C ASP A 416 42.70 12.53 6.01
N ASN A 417 43.97 12.72 5.65
CA ASN A 417 44.65 14.00 5.55
C ASN A 417 45.10 14.35 4.11
N GLY A 418 44.53 13.67 3.09
CA GLY A 418 44.86 13.90 1.68
C GLY A 418 46.26 13.42 1.28
N PHE A 419 46.65 12.23 1.76
CA PHE A 419 47.94 11.56 1.51
C PHE A 419 49.17 12.23 2.13
N GLY A 420 49.03 12.93 3.27
CA GLY A 420 50.14 13.56 3.98
C GLY A 420 51.28 12.58 4.29
N ASP A 421 50.99 11.56 5.09
CA ASP A 421 51.83 10.39 5.38
C ASP A 421 51.23 9.07 4.88
N GLY A 422 50.02 9.13 4.32
CA GLY A 422 49.36 8.01 3.66
C GLY A 422 49.84 7.72 2.24
N SER A 423 49.23 6.71 1.63
CA SER A 423 49.55 6.24 0.28
C SER A 423 48.32 5.66 -0.42
N ALA A 424 48.39 5.42 -1.72
CA ALA A 424 47.29 4.83 -2.46
C ALA A 424 47.72 4.22 -3.77
N GLY A 425 46.94 3.26 -4.26
CA GLY A 425 47.10 2.71 -5.60
C GLY A 425 45.83 2.08 -6.15
N GLY A 426 45.77 2.01 -7.47
CA GLY A 426 44.64 1.49 -8.23
C GLY A 426 44.96 0.20 -8.99
N PHE A 427 43.91 -0.56 -9.28
CA PHE A 427 43.91 -1.73 -10.15
C PHE A 427 42.69 -1.69 -11.09
N ASN A 428 42.90 -1.94 -12.38
CA ASN A 428 41.85 -1.88 -13.38
C ASN A 428 41.17 -3.24 -13.56
N LEU A 429 39.88 -3.30 -13.22
CA LEU A 429 39.01 -4.48 -13.25
C LEU A 429 38.22 -4.62 -14.56
N SER A 430 38.23 -3.59 -15.43
CA SER A 430 37.31 -3.46 -16.56
C SER A 430 37.26 -4.68 -17.48
N SER A 431 38.38 -5.36 -17.71
CA SER A 431 38.44 -6.53 -18.60
C SER A 431 37.81 -7.80 -18.01
N GLN A 432 37.46 -7.79 -16.72
CA GLN A 432 36.90 -8.93 -16.00
C GLN A 432 35.38 -8.84 -15.87
N LEU A 433 34.80 -7.67 -16.16
CA LEU A 433 33.37 -7.41 -16.00
C LEU A 433 32.55 -8.14 -17.06
N MET A 434 31.45 -8.75 -16.63
CA MET A 434 30.46 -9.39 -17.49
C MET A 434 29.07 -8.78 -17.22
N PRO A 435 28.40 -8.18 -18.22
CA PRO A 435 27.07 -7.63 -18.03
C PRO A 435 26.07 -8.70 -17.55
N GLY A 436 25.32 -8.38 -16.49
CA GLY A 436 24.27 -9.23 -15.93
C GLY A 436 24.75 -10.53 -15.28
N GLN A 437 26.05 -10.67 -15.00
CA GLN A 437 26.61 -11.82 -14.30
C GLN A 437 27.49 -11.37 -13.13
N TRP A 438 27.35 -12.04 -11.98
CA TRP A 438 28.31 -11.89 -10.88
C TRP A 438 29.66 -12.45 -11.28
N VAL A 439 30.70 -11.67 -11.01
CA VAL A 439 32.09 -12.06 -11.18
C VAL A 439 32.80 -11.84 -9.86
N GLY A 440 33.28 -12.93 -9.26
CA GLY A 440 34.20 -12.87 -8.13
C GLY A 440 35.61 -12.60 -8.65
N ILE A 441 36.20 -11.51 -8.19
CA ILE A 441 37.51 -11.06 -8.63
C ILE A 441 38.47 -11.05 -7.45
N ASP A 442 39.48 -11.92 -7.52
CA ASP A 442 40.60 -11.94 -6.58
C ASP A 442 41.77 -11.10 -7.13
N ILE A 443 42.12 -10.03 -6.43
CA ILE A 443 43.17 -9.09 -6.83
C ILE A 443 44.36 -9.22 -5.89
N PRO A 444 45.56 -9.59 -6.37
CA PRO A 444 46.75 -9.53 -5.53
C PRO A 444 46.99 -8.11 -5.04
N LEU A 445 47.24 -7.93 -3.73
CA LEU A 445 47.48 -6.60 -3.15
C LEU A 445 48.71 -5.90 -3.76
N SER A 446 49.68 -6.68 -4.24
CA SER A 446 50.83 -6.18 -4.99
C SER A 446 50.51 -5.60 -6.37
N SER A 447 49.29 -5.80 -6.88
CA SER A 447 48.87 -5.36 -8.22
C SER A 447 48.28 -3.94 -8.24
N PHE A 448 48.08 -3.30 -7.08
CA PHE A 448 47.60 -1.92 -6.97
C PHE A 448 48.68 -0.89 -7.33
N THR A 449 49.19 -0.95 -8.57
CA THR A 449 50.33 -0.17 -9.04
C THR A 449 49.92 1.08 -9.83
N LEU A 450 48.64 1.24 -10.18
CA LEU A 450 48.18 2.39 -10.95
C LEU A 450 48.12 3.64 -10.05
N PRO A 451 48.42 4.83 -10.58
CA PRO A 451 48.13 6.07 -9.87
C PRO A 451 46.62 6.25 -9.72
N THR A 452 46.21 6.90 -8.63
CA THR A 452 44.80 7.15 -8.30
C THR A 452 44.34 8.53 -8.74
N GLY A 453 43.02 8.71 -8.92
CA GLY A 453 42.43 10.02 -9.22
C GLY A 453 42.71 11.09 -8.15
N GLY A 454 42.88 10.67 -6.89
CA GLY A 454 43.20 11.53 -5.75
C GLY A 454 44.66 11.98 -5.63
N GLY A 455 45.56 11.49 -6.49
CA GLY A 455 46.99 11.87 -6.49
C GLY A 455 47.95 10.86 -5.87
N GLY A 456 47.47 9.71 -5.39
CA GLY A 456 48.31 8.56 -5.03
C GLY A 456 49.09 8.00 -6.21
N SER A 457 50.32 7.55 -5.96
CA SER A 457 51.26 7.11 -7.00
C SER A 457 51.18 5.63 -7.38
N GLY A 458 50.33 4.84 -6.71
CA GLY A 458 50.39 3.38 -6.71
C GLY A 458 51.04 2.83 -5.43
N ASN A 459 51.05 1.50 -5.29
CA ASN A 459 51.69 0.74 -4.19
C ASN A 459 51.30 1.24 -2.79
N PRO A 460 50.03 1.10 -2.39
CA PRO A 460 49.58 1.49 -1.06
C PRO A 460 50.31 0.70 0.02
N ASN A 461 50.57 1.33 1.16
CA ASN A 461 50.90 0.63 2.40
C ASN A 461 49.65 -0.14 2.86
N LEU A 462 49.85 -1.34 3.38
CA LEU A 462 48.75 -2.25 3.75
C LEU A 462 48.43 -2.21 5.26
N GLY A 463 49.09 -1.33 6.02
CA GLY A 463 48.97 -1.27 7.47
C GLY A 463 47.74 -0.50 7.98
N ASN A 464 47.25 0.48 7.21
CA ASN A 464 46.24 1.44 7.66
C ASN A 464 45.25 1.76 6.51
N ILE A 465 44.71 0.73 5.86
CA ILE A 465 43.71 0.92 4.79
C ILE A 465 42.45 1.54 5.41
N GLY A 466 42.08 2.72 4.93
CA GLY A 466 40.93 3.48 5.42
C GLY A 466 39.74 3.47 4.45
N TYR A 467 40.01 3.47 3.13
CA TYR A 467 38.97 3.42 2.11
C TYR A 467 39.27 2.45 0.98
N ILE A 468 38.19 1.96 0.37
CA ILE A 468 38.18 1.40 -0.98
C ILE A 468 37.46 2.41 -1.87
N VAL A 469 38.02 2.73 -3.04
CA VAL A 469 37.37 3.64 -3.99
C VAL A 469 37.10 2.90 -5.29
N PHE A 470 35.87 2.98 -5.77
CA PHE A 470 35.54 2.58 -7.14
C PHE A 470 35.55 3.80 -8.03
N VAL A 471 36.28 3.72 -9.14
CA VAL A 471 36.34 4.76 -10.17
C VAL A 471 35.90 4.15 -11.49
N SER A 472 35.00 4.83 -12.19
CA SER A 472 34.44 4.39 -13.47
C SER A 472 34.42 5.53 -14.48
N ASN A 473 34.08 5.21 -15.73
CA ASN A 473 33.56 6.21 -16.65
C ASN A 473 32.12 6.59 -16.25
N ASN A 474 31.81 7.88 -16.37
CA ASN A 474 30.51 8.47 -16.05
C ASN A 474 29.35 7.66 -16.67
N GLY A 475 28.44 7.18 -15.82
CA GLY A 475 27.22 6.48 -16.20
C GLY A 475 27.24 4.95 -16.07
N ALA A 476 28.31 4.34 -15.56
CA ALA A 476 28.31 2.89 -15.32
C ALA A 476 27.60 2.53 -14.01
N SER A 477 26.93 1.38 -14.00
CA SER A 477 26.18 0.89 -12.84
C SER A 477 26.60 -0.52 -12.49
N PHE A 478 26.65 -0.82 -11.20
CA PHE A 478 27.16 -2.08 -10.67
C PHE A 478 26.35 -2.55 -9.46
N LEU A 479 26.21 -3.87 -9.31
CA LEU A 479 25.94 -4.47 -8.01
C LEU A 479 27.25 -4.96 -7.43
N VAL A 480 27.45 -4.77 -6.13
CA VAL A 480 28.67 -5.15 -5.41
C VAL A 480 28.30 -5.87 -4.12
N ASP A 481 28.98 -6.99 -3.88
CA ASP A 481 28.87 -7.77 -2.64
C ASP A 481 30.25 -8.36 -2.28
N ASN A 482 30.38 -8.94 -1.09
CA ASN A 482 31.53 -9.72 -0.64
C ASN A 482 32.89 -9.03 -0.85
N ILE A 483 33.08 -7.87 -0.23
CA ILE A 483 34.37 -7.16 -0.20
C ILE A 483 35.16 -7.60 1.03
N TYR A 484 36.30 -8.25 0.82
CA TYR A 484 37.16 -8.70 1.93
C TYR A 484 38.63 -8.94 1.51
N PHE A 485 39.54 -8.89 2.48
CA PHE A 485 40.96 -9.22 2.31
C PHE A 485 41.25 -10.63 2.85
N TYR A 486 42.16 -11.38 2.20
CA TYR A 486 42.54 -12.77 2.57
C TYR A 486 43.91 -13.24 2.02
#